data_AF-A0A7W1AEA5-F1
#
_entry.id   AF-A0A7W1AEA5-F1
#
_cell.length_a   1.000
_cell.length_b   1.000
_cell.length_c   1.000
_cell.angle_alpha   90.00
_cell.angle_beta   90.00
_cell.angle_gamma   90.00
#
_symmetry.space_group_name_H-M   'P 1'
#
loop_
_entity.id
_entity.type
_entity.pdbx_description
1 polymer ?
#
loop_
_entity_poly.entity_id
_entity_poly.type
_entity_poly.pdbx_seq_one_letter_code
_entity_poly.pdbx_strand_id
1 'polypeptide(L)'
;MKASDAMVADPHVAVAGAMASEVAIMLRTRNISVVPVVDDHRTRRLLGTLSDRDLVTRCLAEGKHPWHTRADSLMRTNSPVVGPDQELTGYQVRMDLDPNESHLRPTITVVDGEGLVIGFISHPEQIAGVEIVWG
;
A
#
# COMPACT_ATOMS: atom_id res chain seq x y z
N MET A 1 18.30 11.51 1.46
CA MET A 1 18.01 10.46 0.45
C MET A 1 16.56 10.65 0.08
N LYS A 2 16.28 10.74 -1.21
CA LYS A 2 14.92 10.98 -1.70
C LYS A 2 14.13 9.69 -1.79
N ALA A 3 12.81 9.78 -1.78
CA ALA A 3 11.93 8.65 -1.98
C ALA A 3 12.22 7.92 -3.31
N SER A 4 12.54 8.66 -4.37
CA SER A 4 12.93 8.12 -5.67
C SER A 4 14.21 7.28 -5.63
N ASP A 5 15.12 7.54 -4.69
CA ASP A 5 16.38 6.78 -4.53
C ASP A 5 16.14 5.40 -3.87
N ALA A 6 15.04 5.24 -3.12
CA ALA A 6 14.77 4.06 -2.31
C ALA A 6 13.58 3.22 -2.78
N MET A 7 12.69 3.79 -3.61
CA MET A 7 11.49 3.11 -4.08
C MET A 7 11.79 2.00 -5.08
N VAL A 8 10.93 0.99 -5.12
CA VAL A 8 10.76 0.15 -6.31
C VAL A 8 9.94 0.95 -7.32
N ALA A 9 10.56 1.30 -8.44
CA ALA A 9 9.87 1.98 -9.54
C ALA A 9 8.89 1.03 -10.26
N ASP A 10 7.81 1.60 -10.82
CA ASP A 10 6.76 0.85 -11.52
C ASP A 10 6.25 -0.38 -10.74
N PRO A 11 5.75 -0.19 -9.50
CA PRO A 11 5.31 -1.31 -8.69
C PRO A 11 4.11 -2.01 -9.32
N HIS A 12 3.90 -3.28 -8.98
CA HIS A 12 2.62 -3.92 -9.23
C HIS A 12 1.50 -3.16 -8.51
N VAL A 13 0.35 -3.03 -9.16
CA VAL A 13 -0.85 -2.37 -8.64
C VAL A 13 -2.07 -3.26 -8.85
N ALA A 14 -3.04 -3.18 -7.95
CA ALA A 14 -4.37 -3.73 -8.16
C ALA A 14 -5.32 -2.61 -8.60
N VAL A 15 -6.23 -2.89 -9.53
CA VAL A 15 -7.30 -1.93 -9.85
C VAL A 15 -8.43 -2.06 -8.84
N ALA A 16 -9.16 -0.97 -8.61
CA ALA A 16 -10.28 -0.88 -7.68
C ALA A 16 -11.26 -2.06 -7.78
N GLY A 17 -11.59 -2.46 -9.02
CA GLY A 17 -12.54 -3.52 -9.30
C GLY A 17 -11.99 -4.95 -9.24
N ALA A 18 -10.69 -5.15 -9.01
CA ALA A 18 -10.12 -6.49 -8.88
C ALA A 18 -10.73 -7.23 -7.69
N MET A 19 -10.97 -8.53 -7.84
CA MET A 19 -11.48 -9.36 -6.77
C MET A 19 -10.39 -9.65 -5.74
N ALA A 20 -10.78 -9.81 -4.47
CA ALA A 20 -9.88 -10.16 -3.38
C ALA A 20 -9.05 -11.42 -3.68
N SER A 21 -9.64 -12.39 -4.38
CA SER A 21 -8.95 -13.59 -4.90
C SER A 21 -7.85 -13.27 -5.92
N GLU A 22 -8.08 -12.34 -6.84
CA GLU A 22 -7.09 -11.90 -7.83
C GLU A 22 -5.92 -11.19 -7.14
N VAL A 23 -6.22 -10.34 -6.15
CA VAL A 23 -5.19 -9.71 -5.31
C VAL A 23 -4.40 -10.77 -4.54
N ALA A 24 -5.05 -11.74 -3.91
CA ALA A 24 -4.37 -12.83 -3.20
C ALA A 24 -3.43 -13.62 -4.13
N ILE A 25 -3.87 -13.92 -5.35
CA ILE A 25 -3.05 -14.58 -6.37
C ILE A 25 -1.86 -13.70 -6.76
N MET A 26 -2.06 -12.39 -6.92
CA MET A 26 -0.99 -11.44 -7.21
C MET A 26 0.05 -11.41 -6.09
N LEU A 27 -0.38 -11.26 -4.83
CA LEU A 27 0.50 -11.26 -3.65
C LEU A 27 1.38 -12.51 -3.62
N ARG A 28 0.78 -13.70 -3.77
CA ARG A 28 1.50 -14.98 -3.83
C ARG A 28 2.46 -15.05 -5.02
N THR A 29 1.98 -14.76 -6.22
CA THR A 29 2.72 -14.98 -7.47
C THR A 29 3.88 -14.01 -7.61
N ARG A 30 3.74 -12.78 -7.11
CA ARG A 30 4.77 -11.75 -7.12
C ARG A 30 5.64 -11.76 -5.87
N ASN A 31 5.34 -12.62 -4.90
CA ASN A 31 6.02 -12.71 -3.61
C ASN A 31 6.07 -11.36 -2.87
N ILE A 32 4.91 -10.71 -2.76
CA ILE A 32 4.71 -9.43 -2.07
C ILE A 32 3.53 -9.54 -1.10
N SER A 33 3.47 -8.67 -0.09
CA SER A 33 2.42 -8.70 0.94
C SER A 33 1.49 -7.47 0.94
N VAL A 34 1.82 -6.43 0.18
CA VAL A 34 1.03 -5.20 0.06
C VAL A 34 1.08 -4.71 -1.38
N VAL A 35 -0.03 -4.16 -1.86
CA VAL A 35 -0.14 -3.58 -3.20
C VAL A 35 -0.91 -2.26 -3.17
N PRO A 36 -0.48 -1.22 -3.91
CA PRO A 36 -1.30 -0.04 -4.14
C PRO A 36 -2.56 -0.42 -4.94
N VAL A 37 -3.69 0.15 -4.54
CA VAL A 37 -4.96 0.06 -5.26
C VAL A 37 -5.16 1.35 -6.04
N VAL A 38 -5.41 1.24 -7.34
CA VAL A 38 -5.56 2.36 -8.27
C VAL A 38 -6.93 2.37 -8.95
N ASP A 39 -7.32 3.50 -9.52
CA ASP A 39 -8.55 3.65 -10.31
C ASP A 39 -8.58 2.72 -11.52
N ASP A 40 -7.54 2.76 -12.36
CA ASP A 40 -7.37 1.95 -13.55
C ASP A 40 -5.88 1.72 -13.89
N HIS A 41 -5.60 0.82 -14.84
CA HIS A 41 -4.23 0.48 -15.22
C HIS A 41 -3.52 1.55 -16.09
N ARG A 42 -4.27 2.47 -16.68
CA ARG A 42 -3.75 3.48 -17.60
C ARG A 42 -3.30 4.73 -16.86
N THR A 43 -4.14 5.26 -15.97
CA THR A 43 -3.81 6.42 -15.14
C THR A 43 -3.03 5.99 -13.91
N ARG A 44 -3.40 4.87 -13.27
CA ARG A 44 -2.80 4.39 -12.02
C ARG A 44 -2.87 5.42 -10.89
N ARG A 45 -3.97 6.19 -10.82
CA ARG A 45 -4.19 7.14 -9.73
C ARG A 45 -4.40 6.38 -8.43
N LEU A 46 -3.64 6.71 -7.41
CA LEU A 46 -3.74 6.03 -6.11
C LEU A 46 -5.11 6.25 -5.47
N LEU A 47 -5.72 5.14 -5.01
CA LEU A 47 -6.92 5.16 -4.18
C LEU A 47 -6.64 4.70 -2.75
N GLY A 48 -5.69 3.78 -2.58
CA GLY A 48 -5.34 3.21 -1.27
C GLY A 48 -4.31 2.10 -1.39
N THR A 49 -4.17 1.30 -0.34
CA THR A 49 -3.32 0.10 -0.31
C THR A 49 -4.08 -1.09 0.23
N LEU A 50 -3.71 -2.29 -0.22
CA LEU A 50 -4.34 -3.53 0.22
C LEU A 50 -3.27 -4.58 0.54
N SER A 51 -3.36 -5.17 1.72
CA SER A 51 -2.40 -6.16 2.24
C SER A 51 -3.01 -7.56 2.40
N ASP A 52 -2.16 -8.56 2.60
CA ASP A 52 -2.57 -9.89 3.04
C ASP A 52 -3.41 -9.85 4.33
N ARG A 53 -3.05 -9.00 5.29
CA ARG A 53 -3.81 -8.78 6.52
C ARG A 53 -5.22 -8.28 6.22
N ASP A 54 -5.38 -7.36 5.27
CA ASP A 54 -6.71 -6.85 4.91
C ASP A 54 -7.58 -7.92 4.26
N LEU A 55 -6.99 -8.77 3.42
CA LEU A 55 -7.70 -9.93 2.89
C LEU A 55 -8.17 -10.86 4.03
N VAL A 56 -7.34 -11.07 5.05
CA VAL A 56 -7.71 -11.89 6.21
C VAL A 56 -8.78 -11.21 7.06
N THR A 57 -8.58 -9.95 7.46
CA THR A 57 -9.40 -9.30 8.48
C THR A 57 -10.66 -8.65 7.93
N ARG A 58 -10.62 -8.11 6.71
CA ARG A 58 -11.73 -7.35 6.11
C ARG A 58 -12.52 -8.15 5.05
N CYS A 59 -11.99 -9.28 4.59
CA CYS A 59 -12.71 -10.20 3.71
C CYS A 59 -13.04 -11.52 4.41
N LEU A 60 -12.03 -12.33 4.75
CA LEU A 60 -12.25 -13.69 5.25
C LEU A 60 -12.90 -13.73 6.63
N ALA A 61 -12.40 -12.95 7.58
CA ALA A 61 -12.94 -12.90 8.95
C ALA A 61 -14.36 -12.33 9.02
N GLU A 62 -14.74 -11.51 8.04
CA GLU A 62 -16.10 -10.98 7.90
C GLU A 62 -17.06 -11.93 7.15
N GLY A 63 -16.57 -13.09 6.70
CA GLY A 63 -17.37 -14.08 5.95
C GLY A 63 -17.68 -13.68 4.51
N LYS A 64 -16.97 -12.68 3.95
CA LYS A 64 -17.14 -12.26 2.55
C LYS A 64 -16.47 -13.26 1.61
N HIS A 65 -17.10 -13.49 0.45
CA HIS A 65 -16.57 -14.41 -0.55
C HIS A 65 -15.47 -13.73 -1.40
N PRO A 66 -14.23 -14.26 -1.47
CA PRO A 66 -13.11 -13.59 -2.16
C PRO A 66 -13.27 -13.42 -3.68
N TRP A 67 -14.19 -14.16 -4.30
CA TRP A 67 -14.49 -14.06 -5.73
C TRP A 67 -15.55 -13.00 -6.05
N HIS A 68 -16.16 -12.40 -5.03
CA HIS A 68 -17.23 -11.39 -5.17
C HIS A 68 -16.97 -10.13 -4.32
N THR A 69 -15.77 -9.99 -3.78
CA THR A 69 -15.38 -8.85 -2.94
C THR A 69 -14.30 -8.08 -3.67
N ARG A 70 -14.54 -6.79 -3.92
CA ARG A 70 -13.63 -5.92 -4.67
C ARG A 70 -12.49 -5.38 -3.80
N ALA A 71 -11.37 -5.02 -4.42
CA ALA A 71 -10.21 -4.47 -3.75
C ALA A 71 -10.50 -3.10 -3.12
N ASP A 72 -11.25 -2.24 -3.81
CA ASP A 72 -11.63 -0.90 -3.33
C ASP A 72 -12.47 -0.92 -2.04
N SER A 73 -13.25 -1.97 -1.78
CA SER A 73 -14.02 -2.11 -0.55
C SER A 73 -13.23 -2.68 0.63
N LEU A 74 -11.99 -3.13 0.38
CA LEU A 74 -11.10 -3.71 1.40
C LEU A 74 -9.89 -2.82 1.71
N MET A 75 -9.50 -1.98 0.75
CA MET A 75 -8.29 -1.16 0.82
C MET A 75 -8.32 -0.16 1.98
N ARG A 76 -7.12 0.34 2.30
CA ARG A 76 -6.86 1.38 3.28
C ARG A 76 -6.49 2.66 2.59
N THR A 77 -6.95 3.78 3.11
CA THR A 77 -6.61 5.12 2.63
C THR A 77 -5.64 5.86 3.56
N ASN A 78 -5.27 5.25 4.69
CA ASN A 78 -4.40 5.82 5.71
C ASN A 78 -2.93 5.36 5.60
N SER A 79 -2.51 4.78 4.48
CA SER A 79 -1.09 4.48 4.24
C SER A 79 -0.33 5.75 3.83
N PRO A 80 0.92 5.96 4.28
CA PRO A 80 1.74 7.09 3.87
C PRO A 80 1.91 7.22 2.34
N VAL A 81 1.79 8.45 1.84
CA VAL A 81 1.95 8.81 0.42
C VAL A 81 2.90 10.00 0.33
N VAL A 82 3.89 9.92 -0.56
CA VAL A 82 4.90 10.96 -0.76
C VAL A 82 5.17 11.21 -2.24
N GLY A 83 5.74 12.37 -2.57
CA GLY A 83 6.31 12.64 -3.88
C GLY A 83 7.72 12.04 -4.06
N PRO A 84 8.23 11.92 -5.29
CA PRO A 84 9.55 11.33 -5.55
C PRO A 84 10.70 12.11 -4.90
N ASP A 85 10.56 13.42 -4.77
CA ASP A 85 11.56 14.30 -4.17
C ASP A 85 11.50 14.39 -2.63
N GLN A 86 10.61 13.65 -1.97
CA GLN A 86 10.51 13.65 -0.51
C GLN A 86 11.81 13.16 0.12
N GLU A 87 12.41 13.98 1.00
CA GLU A 87 13.53 13.55 1.83
C GLU A 87 13.07 12.56 2.89
N LEU A 88 13.73 11.41 2.96
CA LEU A 88 13.39 10.32 3.88
C LEU A 88 14.13 10.40 5.22
N THR A 89 15.21 11.17 5.31
CA THR A 89 15.95 11.32 6.56
C THR A 89 15.14 12.16 7.56
N GLY A 90 14.82 11.57 8.72
CA GLY A 90 13.91 12.13 9.71
C GLY A 90 12.43 12.04 9.31
N TYR A 91 12.09 11.34 8.23
CA TYR A 91 10.70 11.17 7.82
C TYR A 91 10.00 10.17 8.74
N GLN A 92 8.88 10.59 9.32
CA GLN A 92 8.10 9.79 10.25
C GLN A 92 6.96 9.08 9.55
N VAL A 93 7.02 7.75 9.54
CA VAL A 93 5.95 6.87 9.10
C VAL A 93 5.07 6.56 10.30
N ARG A 94 3.96 7.29 10.43
CA ARG A 94 2.99 7.14 11.51
C ARG A 94 2.09 5.94 11.28
N MET A 95 2.10 4.99 12.22
CA MET A 95 1.31 3.76 12.18
C MET A 95 0.13 3.77 13.15
N ASP A 96 -0.10 4.89 13.84
CA ASP A 96 -1.11 5.09 14.87
C ASP A 96 -2.38 5.78 14.35
N LEU A 97 -2.60 5.76 13.03
CA LEU A 97 -3.72 6.44 12.39
C LEU A 97 -5.07 5.73 12.58
N ASP A 98 -5.07 4.44 12.92
CA ASP A 98 -6.27 3.68 13.31
C ASP A 98 -6.03 2.98 14.66
N PRO A 99 -6.75 3.37 15.74
CA PRO A 99 -6.56 2.80 17.07
C PRO A 99 -6.95 1.31 17.15
N ASN A 100 -7.72 0.78 16.19
CA ASN A 100 -8.12 -0.62 16.17
C ASN A 100 -7.12 -1.51 15.43
N GLU A 101 -6.04 -0.95 14.88
CA GLU A 101 -5.14 -1.65 13.97
C GLU A 101 -3.66 -1.42 14.32
N SER A 102 -3.20 -2.13 15.36
CA SER A 102 -1.83 -2.06 15.88
C SER A 102 -0.80 -2.94 15.14
N HIS A 103 -1.22 -3.70 14.14
CA HIS A 103 -0.39 -4.69 13.44
C HIS A 103 -0.22 -4.38 11.96
N LEU A 104 -0.27 -3.10 11.60
CA LEU A 104 -0.07 -2.67 10.22
C LEU A 104 1.41 -2.79 9.84
N ARG A 105 1.63 -3.20 8.59
CA ARG A 105 2.96 -3.21 8.03
C ARG A 105 3.25 -1.81 7.48
N PRO A 106 4.33 -1.13 7.89
CA PRO A 106 4.65 0.19 7.36
C PRO A 106 5.01 0.08 5.89
N THR A 107 4.49 1.00 5.08
CA THR A 107 4.76 1.14 3.65
C THR A 107 4.68 2.60 3.26
N ILE A 108 5.33 2.99 2.17
CA ILE A 108 5.19 4.33 1.59
C ILE A 108 4.88 4.18 0.11
N THR A 109 3.77 4.76 -0.36
CA THR A 109 3.48 4.86 -1.79
C THR A 109 4.06 6.14 -2.34
N VAL A 110 4.78 6.06 -3.46
CA VAL A 110 5.34 7.23 -4.14
C VAL A 110 4.48 7.57 -5.34
N VAL A 111 3.97 8.79 -5.38
CA VAL A 111 3.13 9.31 -6.46
C VAL A 111 3.76 10.52 -7.14
N ASP A 112 3.45 10.73 -8.41
CA ASP A 112 3.85 11.94 -9.12
C ASP A 112 2.96 13.15 -8.77
N GLY A 113 3.18 14.29 -9.45
CA GLY A 113 2.39 15.51 -9.25
C GLY A 113 0.92 15.40 -9.67
N GLU A 114 0.55 14.39 -10.45
CA GLU A 114 -0.83 14.10 -10.82
C GLU A 114 -1.47 13.05 -9.90
N GLY A 115 -0.74 12.51 -8.91
CA GLY A 115 -1.20 11.49 -7.98
C GLY A 115 -1.16 10.06 -8.53
N LEU A 116 -0.37 9.83 -9.59
CA LEU A 116 -0.22 8.52 -10.22
C LEU A 116 0.88 7.73 -9.50
N VAL A 117 0.66 6.43 -9.27
CA VAL A 117 1.62 5.57 -8.59
C VAL A 117 2.83 5.31 -9.48
N ILE A 118 3.98 5.89 -9.09
CA ILE A 118 5.27 5.73 -9.77
C ILE A 118 6.28 4.89 -8.99
N GLY A 119 6.03 4.67 -7.69
CA GLY A 119 6.92 3.89 -6.85
C GLY A 119 6.28 3.35 -5.58
N PHE A 120 6.95 2.39 -4.97
CA PHE A 120 6.54 1.81 -3.70
C PHE A 120 7.75 1.46 -2.84
N ILE A 121 7.71 1.85 -1.57
CA ILE A 121 8.68 1.46 -0.55
C ILE A 121 7.99 0.46 0.35
N SER A 122 8.37 -0.81 0.20
CA SER A 122 7.77 -1.89 0.98
C SER A 122 8.32 -1.93 2.39
N HIS A 123 9.60 -1.66 2.63
CA HIS A 123 10.22 -1.77 3.95
C HIS A 123 10.85 -0.44 4.39
N PRO A 124 10.05 0.60 4.69
CA PRO A 124 10.57 1.89 5.12
C PRO A 124 11.42 1.79 6.41
N GLU A 125 11.15 0.82 7.27
CA GLU A 125 11.93 0.54 8.48
C GLU A 125 13.38 0.09 8.19
N GLN A 126 13.68 -0.33 6.96
CA GLN A 126 15.02 -0.69 6.52
C GLN A 126 15.78 0.49 5.90
N ILE A 127 15.12 1.63 5.71
CA ILE A 127 15.74 2.84 5.14
C ILE A 127 16.34 3.67 6.27
N ALA A 128 17.64 3.95 6.17
CA ALA A 128 18.36 4.74 7.14
C ALA A 128 17.73 6.14 7.32
N GLY A 129 17.37 6.47 8.57
CA GLY A 129 16.80 7.76 8.95
C GLY A 129 15.27 7.84 8.84
N VAL A 130 14.58 6.81 8.33
CA VAL A 130 13.12 6.74 8.44
C VAL A 130 12.74 6.26 9.84
N GLU A 131 11.78 6.92 10.46
CA GLU A 131 11.30 6.61 11.81
C GLU A 131 9.90 6.01 11.73
N ILE A 132 9.71 4.80 12.26
CA ILE A 132 8.37 4.22 12.42
C ILE A 132 7.82 4.66 13.78
N VAL A 133 6.76 5.45 13.77
CA VAL A 133 6.13 5.97 14.99
C VAL A 133 4.85 5.21 15.27
N TRP A 134 4.85 4.55 16.42
CA TRP A 134 3.68 4.00 17.09
C TRP A 134 3.40 4.94 18.27
N GLY A 135 2.14 5.35 18.47
CA GLY A 135 1.76 6.34 19.48
C GLY A 135 2.25 6.01 20.90
#